data_AF-A0A401HT22-F1
#
_entry.id   AF-A0A401HT22-F1
#
_cell.length_a   1.000
_cell.length_b   1.000
_cell.length_c   1.000
_cell.angle_alpha   90.00
_cell.angle_beta   90.00
_cell.angle_gamma   90.00
#
_symmetry.space_group_name_H-M   'P 1'
#
loop_
_entity.id
_entity.type
_entity.pdbx_description
1 polymer ?
#
loop_
_entity_poly.entity_id
_entity_poly.type
_entity_poly.pdbx_seq_one_letter_code
_entity_poly.pdbx_strand_id
1 'polypeptide(L)'
;MRDTLGKALSLGLGLVLTGKEQVEKTVEELVRKGEVSRAESKDLVDDLVKRGDEVRDRIEAAARERVQALLKEGGLATREEVERLEQRIEALEIKLNTEH
;
A
#
# COMPACT_ATOMS: atom_id res chain seq x y z
N MET A 1 -0.19 9.75 28.77
CA MET A 1 -0.38 8.44 28.09
C MET A 1 -1.35 8.51 26.90
N ARG A 2 -2.57 9.08 27.02
CA ARG A 2 -3.43 9.32 25.84
C ARG A 2 -2.77 10.19 24.77
N ASP A 3 -2.02 11.20 25.22
CA ASP A 3 -1.38 12.20 24.36
C ASP A 3 -0.19 11.64 23.55
N THR A 4 0.55 10.68 24.10
CA THR A 4 1.69 10.03 23.43
C THR A 4 1.24 9.03 22.37
N LEU A 5 0.12 8.32 22.62
CA LEU A 5 -0.48 7.43 21.63
C LEU A 5 -1.08 8.22 20.47
N GLY A 6 -1.77 9.33 20.76
CA GLY A 6 -2.26 10.27 19.74
C GLY A 6 -1.11 10.81 18.90
N LYS A 7 -0.03 11.30 19.52
CA LYS A 7 1.16 11.77 18.81
C LYS A 7 1.84 10.68 17.98
N ALA A 8 1.97 9.46 18.49
CA ALA A 8 2.53 8.34 17.73
C ALA A 8 1.66 7.95 16.53
N LEU A 9 0.33 7.94 16.68
CA LEU A 9 -0.59 7.72 15.55
C LEU A 9 -0.56 8.88 14.55
N SER A 10 -0.54 10.13 15.01
CA SER A 10 -0.48 11.31 14.15
C SER A 10 0.85 11.41 13.40
N LEU A 11 1.95 10.99 14.01
CA LEU A 11 3.24 10.85 13.34
C LEU A 11 3.18 9.68 12.34
N GLY A 12 2.63 8.52 12.72
CA GLY A 12 2.50 7.37 11.83
C GLY A 12 1.60 7.61 10.61
N LEU A 13 0.44 8.24 10.79
CA LEU A 13 -0.46 8.63 9.70
C LEU A 13 0.02 9.86 8.93
N GLY A 14 0.65 10.81 9.63
CA GLY A 14 1.25 11.99 9.03
C GLY A 14 2.34 11.60 8.04
N LEU A 15 3.30 10.79 8.49
CA LEU A 15 4.45 10.37 7.67
C LEU A 15 4.05 9.61 6.40
N VAL A 16 2.97 8.81 6.45
CA VAL A 16 2.48 8.05 5.27
C VAL A 16 1.86 8.96 4.20
N LEU A 17 1.24 10.07 4.61
CA LEU A 17 0.59 11.02 3.70
C LEU A 17 1.48 12.20 3.31
N THR A 18 2.56 12.44 4.06
CA THR A 18 3.46 13.56 3.84
C THR A 18 4.60 13.17 2.89
N GLY A 19 4.84 13.99 1.86
CA GLY A 19 5.99 13.80 0.99
C GLY A 19 7.34 14.09 1.68
N LYS A 20 8.43 13.68 1.04
CA LYS A 20 9.81 13.87 1.52
C LYS A 20 10.09 15.30 2.02
N GLU A 21 9.62 16.31 1.30
CA GLU A 21 9.83 17.73 1.65
C GLU A 21 9.26 18.07 3.04
N GLN A 22 8.12 17.48 3.41
CA GLN A 22 7.51 17.74 4.71
C GLN A 22 8.22 16.99 5.83
N VAL A 23 8.75 15.79 5.56
CA VAL A 23 9.63 15.05 6.48
C VAL A 23 10.91 15.86 6.73
N GLU A 24 11.54 16.39 5.68
CA GLU A 24 12.72 17.24 5.78
C GLU A 24 12.45 18.48 6.66
N LYS A 25 11.33 19.17 6.45
CA LYS A 25 10.93 20.33 7.27
C LYS A 25 10.76 19.96 8.75
N THR A 26 10.06 18.87 9.03
CA THR A 26 9.82 18.43 10.41
C THR A 26 11.13 18.02 11.08
N VAL A 27 12.02 17.31 10.40
CA VAL A 27 13.33 16.94 10.95
C VAL A 27 14.21 18.18 11.14
N GLU A 28 14.16 19.16 10.24
CA GLU A 28 14.90 20.41 10.40
C GLU A 28 14.44 21.19 11.64
N GLU A 29 13.14 21.19 11.96
CA GLU A 29 12.64 21.76 13.22
C GLU A 29 13.19 21.04 14.46
N LEU A 30 13.31 19.72 14.41
CA LEU A 30 13.91 18.94 15.50
C LEU A 30 15.39 19.29 15.68
N VAL A 31 16.12 19.53 14.59
CA VAL A 31 17.51 20.02 14.63
C VAL A 31 17.58 21.42 15.25
N ARG A 32 16.68 22.33 14.87
CA ARG A 32 16.62 23.69 15.43
C ARG A 32 16.31 23.69 16.92
N LYS A 33 15.51 22.73 17.39
CA LYS A 33 15.19 22.53 18.82
C LYS A 33 16.31 21.82 19.59
N GLY A 34 17.34 21.34 18.90
CA GLY A 34 18.44 20.57 19.50
C GLY A 34 18.06 19.14 19.88
N GLU A 35 16.91 18.64 19.40
CA GLU A 35 16.42 17.29 19.67
C GLU A 35 17.09 16.24 18.76
N VAL A 36 17.61 16.67 17.61
CA VAL A 36 18.34 15.83 16.65
C VAL A 36 19.61 16.56 16.22
N SER A 37 20.75 15.87 16.14
CA SER A 37 21.97 16.49 15.62
C SER A 37 21.90 16.67 14.10
N ARG A 38 22.60 17.67 13.56
CA ARG A 38 22.71 17.87 12.11
C ARG A 38 23.40 16.69 11.40
N ALA A 39 24.20 15.90 12.12
CA ALA A 39 24.83 14.70 11.58
C ALA A 39 23.80 13.57 11.39
N GLU A 40 22.89 13.41 12.33
CA GLU A 40 21.88 12.33 12.33
C GLU A 40 20.61 12.70 11.53
N SER A 41 20.40 13.99 11.25
CA SER A 41 19.16 14.46 10.60
C SER A 41 18.92 13.86 9.23
N LYS A 42 19.98 13.63 8.46
CA LYS A 42 19.85 13.06 7.11
C LYS A 42 19.40 11.60 7.16
N ASP A 43 20.04 10.81 8.01
CA ASP A 43 19.70 9.40 8.18
C ASP A 43 18.27 9.25 8.71
N LEU A 44 17.85 10.13 9.63
CA LEU A 44 16.49 10.16 10.14
C LEU A 44 15.46 10.46 9.04
N VAL A 45 15.72 11.42 8.14
CA VAL A 45 14.83 11.70 7.00
C VAL A 45 14.69 10.46 6.11
N ASP A 46 15.80 9.85 5.73
CA ASP A 46 15.80 8.69 4.84
C ASP A 46 15.05 7.50 5.46
N ASP A 47 15.23 7.26 6.76
CA ASP A 47 14.54 6.18 7.49
C ASP A 47 13.03 6.42 7.60
N LEU A 48 12.62 7.67 7.86
CA LEU A 48 11.20 8.03 7.95
C LEU A 48 10.49 7.93 6.59
N VAL A 49 11.15 8.38 5.52
CA VAL A 49 10.61 8.26 4.14
C VAL A 49 10.44 6.79 3.77
N LYS A 50 11.49 5.98 3.97
CA LYS A 50 11.44 4.55 3.66
C LYS A 50 10.33 3.83 4.41
N ARG A 51 10.17 4.09 5.71
CA ARG A 51 9.08 3.50 6.51
C ARG A 51 7.71 3.99 6.05
N GLY A 52 7.59 5.25 5.65
CA GLY A 52 6.37 5.80 5.07
C GLY A 52 5.95 5.04 3.81
N ASP A 53 6.88 4.82 2.89
CA ASP A 53 6.66 4.06 1.66
C ASP A 53 6.25 2.60 1.95
N GLU A 54 6.96 1.90 2.86
CA GLU A 54 6.61 0.53 3.24
C GLU A 54 5.19 0.42 3.84
N VAL A 55 4.79 1.39 4.66
CA VAL A 55 3.44 1.40 5.25
C VAL A 55 2.40 1.72 4.18
N ARG A 56 2.69 2.65 3.25
CA ARG A 56 1.79 2.95 2.13
C ARG A 56 1.52 1.71 1.29
N ASP A 57 2.56 0.97 0.92
CA ASP A 57 2.44 -0.25 0.12
C ASP A 57 1.59 -1.32 0.81
N ARG A 58 1.75 -1.48 2.14
CA ARG A 58 0.91 -2.40 2.93
C ARG A 58 -0.56 -1.99 2.96
N ILE A 59 -0.84 -0.69 3.11
CA ILE A 59 -2.21 -0.16 3.09
C ILE A 59 -2.84 -0.37 1.71
N GLU A 60 -2.10 -0.08 0.64
CA GLU A 60 -2.60 -0.29 -0.72
C GLU A 60 -2.86 -1.78 -1.00
N ALA A 61 -1.98 -2.68 -0.54
CA ALA A 61 -2.18 -4.12 -0.68
C ALA A 61 -3.44 -4.59 0.07
N ALA A 62 -3.62 -4.15 1.32
CA ALA A 62 -4.80 -4.48 2.11
C ALA A 62 -6.09 -3.93 1.47
N ALA A 63 -6.04 -2.72 0.91
CA ALA A 63 -7.17 -2.14 0.19
C ALA A 63 -7.52 -2.95 -1.07
N ARG A 64 -6.51 -3.32 -1.88
CA ARG A 64 -6.69 -4.17 -3.07
C ARG A 64 -7.31 -5.52 -2.71
N GLU A 65 -6.79 -6.18 -1.67
CA GLU A 65 -7.31 -7.44 -1.17
C GLU A 65 -8.77 -7.30 -0.72
N ARG A 66 -9.09 -6.24 0.03
CA ARG A 66 -10.46 -6.02 0.50
C ARG A 66 -11.43 -5.77 -0.63
N VAL A 67 -11.04 -4.99 -1.64
CA VAL A 67 -11.86 -4.76 -2.85
C VAL A 67 -12.07 -6.07 -3.60
N GLN A 68 -11.02 -6.87 -3.81
CA GLN A 68 -11.15 -8.17 -4.47
C GLN A 68 -12.07 -9.13 -3.69
N ALA A 69 -11.99 -9.15 -2.36
CA ALA A 69 -12.88 -9.95 -1.52
C ALA A 69 -14.34 -9.54 -1.68
N LEU A 70 -14.63 -8.23 -1.67
CA LEU A 70 -15.99 -7.72 -1.87
C LEU A 70 -16.55 -8.05 -3.26
N LEU A 71 -15.73 -7.95 -4.31
CA LEU A 71 -16.14 -8.31 -5.67
C LEU A 71 -16.48 -9.80 -5.76
N LYS A 72 -15.67 -10.67 -5.15
CA LYS A 72 -15.92 -12.12 -5.07
C LYS A 72 -17.19 -12.44 -4.26
N GLU A 73 -17.37 -11.81 -3.11
CA GLU A 73 -18.59 -11.95 -2.28
C GLU A 73 -19.84 -11.50 -3.04
N GLY A 74 -19.74 -10.46 -3.87
CA GLY A 74 -20.81 -9.98 -4.74
C GLY A 74 -21.08 -10.84 -5.97
N GLY A 75 -20.36 -11.95 -6.16
CA GLY A 75 -20.52 -12.85 -7.32
C GLY A 75 -19.94 -12.31 -8.63
N LEU A 76 -19.09 -11.27 -8.58
CA LEU A 76 -18.44 -10.72 -9.77
C LEU A 76 -17.19 -11.54 -10.09
N ALA A 77 -17.21 -12.21 -11.24
CA ALA A 77 -16.05 -12.94 -11.75
C ALA A 77 -14.94 -11.96 -12.17
N THR A 78 -13.68 -12.31 -11.89
CA THR A 78 -12.55 -11.52 -12.42
C THR A 78 -12.39 -11.75 -13.91
N ARG A 79 -11.71 -10.82 -14.60
CA ARG A 79 -11.45 -10.95 -16.04
C ARG A 79 -10.69 -12.22 -16.37
N GLU A 80 -9.70 -12.59 -15.55
CA GLU A 80 -8.92 -13.81 -15.71
C GLU A 80 -9.77 -15.08 -15.54
N GLU A 81 -10.79 -15.04 -14.68
CA GLU A 81 -11.73 -16.16 -14.53
C GLU A 81 -12.61 -16.33 -15.77
N VAL A 82 -13.05 -15.22 -16.37
CA VAL A 82 -13.82 -15.22 -17.63
C VAL A 82 -12.97 -15.74 -18.78
N GLU A 83 -11.77 -15.20 -18.98
CA GLU A 83 -10.86 -15.64 -20.06
C GLU A 83 -10.52 -17.14 -19.93
N ARG A 84 -10.31 -17.63 -18.70
CA ARG A 84 -10.10 -19.07 -18.45
C ARG A 84 -11.32 -19.92 -18.82
N LEU A 85 -12.53 -19.40 -18.61
CA LEU A 85 -13.76 -20.10 -18.99
C LEU A 85 -13.93 -20.12 -20.52
N GLU A 86 -13.65 -19.00 -21.20
CA GLU A 86 -13.67 -18.92 -22.68
C GLU A 86 -12.74 -19.94 -23.32
N GLN A 87 -11.47 -20.03 -22.86
CA GLN A 87 -10.52 -21.02 -23.36
C GLN A 87 -10.99 -22.48 -23.14
N ARG A 88 -11.62 -22.75 -21.99
CA ARG A 88 -12.18 -24.08 -21.71
C ARG A 88 -13.37 -24.40 -22.63
N ILE A 89 -14.21 -23.40 -22.93
CA ILE A 89 -15.34 -23.55 -23.85
C ILE A 89 -14.80 -23.84 -25.26
N GLU A 90 -13.85 -23.05 -25.75
CA GLU A 90 -13.24 -23.24 -27.08
C GLU A 90 -12.61 -24.65 -27.21
N ALA A 91 -11.88 -25.11 -26.20
CA ALA A 91 -11.30 -26.46 -26.20
C ALA A 91 -12.36 -27.58 -26.22
N LEU A 92 -13.52 -27.37 -25.59
CA LEU A 92 -14.64 -28.31 -25.62
C LEU A 92 -15.35 -28.29 -26.97
N GLU A 93 -15.55 -27.12 -27.55
CA GLU A 93 -16.15 -26.95 -28.89
C GLU A 93 -15.31 -27.62 -29.96
N ILE A 94 -13.98 -27.48 -29.91
CA ILE A 94 -13.06 -28.16 -30.83
C ILE A 94 -13.21 -29.68 -30.72
N LYS A 95 -13.25 -30.23 -29.50
CA LYS A 95 -13.39 -31.68 -29.26
C LYS A 95 -14.71 -32.22 -29.78
N LEU A 96 -15.82 -31.54 -29.52
CA LEU A 96 -17.13 -31.95 -30.00
C LEU A 96 -17.21 -31.93 -31.54
N ASN A 97 -16.54 -30.98 -32.20
CA ASN A 97 -16.48 -30.93 -33.65
C ASN A 97 -15.52 -31.97 -34.28
N THR A 98 -14.60 -32.57 -33.52
CA THR A 98 -13.68 -33.61 -34.03
C THR A 98 -14.19 -35.03 -33.82
N GLU A 99 -15.26 -35.24 -33.04
CA GLU A 99 -15.91 -36.55 -32.85
C GLU A 99 -17.03 -36.84 -33.88
N HIS A 100 -17.23 -35.97 -34.86
CA HIS A 100 -18.11 -36.16 -36.03
C HIS A 100 -17.29 -36.43 -37.30
#